data_AF-A0A3G4VDL1-F1
#
_entry.id   AF-A0A3G4VDL1-F1
#
_cell.length_a   1.000
_cell.length_b   1.000
_cell.length_c   1.000
_cell.angle_alpha   90.00
_cell.angle_beta   90.00
_cell.angle_gamma   90.00
#
_symmetry.space_group_name_H-M   'P 1'
#
loop_
_entity.id
_entity.type
_entity.pdbx_description
1 polymer ?
#
loop_
_entity_poly.entity_id
_entity_poly.type
_entity_poly.pdbx_seq_one_letter_code
_entity_poly.pdbx_strand_id
1 'polypeptide(L)'
;MIKDFGQTAEKLSGNPLGIIALFIVLLYGIAGLVISSSANFLTTEERLPLIWLLVIFPFLVLFVFAWLVSQHHTKLYAPKDFVSDEAFLRALTPTEKQVKQQEEIAKFEEDSSSSSSMNFTVTTPKNTSRPVGVMYDYGLAEDLAIAHLKSTQNLNILQNQEIRRGDQRIQVDGLAVSENMLTAFEVQLMKGEYINKNLRNRMADIAYKAMQLAAFSKNSKAKLVYVAVVDGLSKEIEEKISNRFQEFSSASVVPIELVLLDFDAIKQTHGA
;
A
#
# COMPACT_ATOMS: atom_id res chain seq x y z
N MET A 1 -34.12 -14.15 24.35
CA MET A 1 -34.44 -14.88 23.10
C MET A 1 -34.54 -13.97 21.88
N ILE A 2 -35.54 -13.08 21.73
CA ILE A 2 -35.67 -12.25 20.52
C ILE A 2 -34.53 -11.22 20.38
N LYS A 3 -34.09 -10.61 21.49
CA LYS A 3 -32.92 -9.71 21.48
C LYS A 3 -31.62 -10.43 21.11
N ASP A 4 -31.42 -11.66 21.58
CA ASP A 4 -30.21 -12.44 21.32
C ASP A 4 -30.16 -12.90 19.86
N PHE A 5 -31.32 -13.24 19.28
CA PHE A 5 -31.44 -13.52 17.85
C PHE A 5 -31.10 -12.29 16.99
N GLY A 6 -31.63 -11.11 17.34
CA GLY A 6 -31.30 -9.86 16.65
C GLY A 6 -29.81 -9.53 16.68
N GLN A 7 -29.17 -9.65 17.85
CA GLN A 7 -27.73 -9.43 17.99
C GLN A 7 -26.88 -10.46 17.23
N THR A 8 -27.35 -11.70 17.13
CA THR A 8 -26.66 -12.75 16.35
C THR A 8 -26.80 -12.50 14.85
N ALA A 9 -27.98 -12.11 14.39
CA ALA A 9 -28.23 -11.73 12.99
C ALA A 9 -27.39 -10.51 12.58
N GLU A 10 -27.29 -9.50 13.44
CA GLU A 10 -26.45 -8.31 13.23
C GLU A 10 -24.98 -8.69 13.07
N LYS A 11 -24.44 -9.54 13.97
CA LYS A 11 -23.06 -10.04 13.88
C LYS A 11 -22.79 -10.85 12.61
N LEU A 12 -23.72 -11.72 12.21
CA LEU A 12 -23.59 -12.53 10.99
C LEU A 12 -23.70 -11.66 9.72
N SER A 13 -24.48 -10.58 9.73
CA SER A 13 -24.62 -9.69 8.57
C SER A 13 -23.38 -8.85 8.25
N GLY A 14 -22.39 -8.79 9.17
CA GLY A 14 -21.19 -7.96 9.01
C GLY A 14 -20.13 -8.51 8.06
N ASN A 15 -20.26 -9.77 7.61
CA ASN A 15 -19.33 -10.42 6.68
C ASN A 15 -20.15 -11.13 5.58
N PRO A 16 -19.76 -11.04 4.29
CA PRO A 16 -20.38 -11.77 3.18
C PRO A 16 -20.66 -13.26 3.48
N LEU A 17 -19.78 -13.95 4.22
CA LEU A 17 -19.96 -15.34 4.62
C LEU A 17 -21.15 -15.51 5.60
N GLY A 18 -21.31 -14.59 6.55
CA GLY A 18 -22.39 -14.63 7.53
C GLY A 18 -23.74 -14.21 6.95
N ILE A 19 -23.77 -13.32 5.94
CA ILE A 19 -24.99 -13.01 5.17
C ILE A 19 -25.50 -14.28 4.46
N ILE A 20 -24.60 -15.07 3.85
CA ILE A 20 -24.97 -16.33 3.18
C ILE A 20 -25.48 -17.35 4.19
N ALA A 21 -24.80 -17.51 5.33
CA ALA A 21 -25.24 -18.41 6.39
C ALA A 21 -26.66 -18.05 6.90
N LEU A 22 -26.92 -16.75 7.10
CA LEU A 22 -28.23 -16.25 7.51
C LEU A 22 -29.29 -16.48 6.42
N PHE A 23 -28.95 -16.27 5.16
CA PHE A 23 -29.85 -16.48 4.04
C PHE A 23 -30.23 -17.96 3.88
N ILE A 24 -29.27 -18.88 4.05
CA ILE A 24 -29.52 -20.33 4.05
C ILE A 24 -30.49 -20.69 5.19
N VAL A 25 -30.19 -20.29 6.44
CA VAL A 25 -31.04 -20.61 7.58
C VAL A 25 -32.46 -20.06 7.40
N LEU A 26 -32.60 -18.83 6.91
CA LEU A 26 -33.90 -18.23 6.64
C LEU A 26 -34.67 -18.95 5.52
N LEU A 27 -33.98 -19.27 4.42
CA LEU A 27 -34.57 -19.99 3.29
C LEU A 27 -35.04 -21.39 3.69
N TYR A 28 -34.23 -22.14 4.46
CA TYR A 28 -34.62 -23.43 5.02
C TYR A 28 -35.75 -23.32 6.04
N GLY A 29 -35.75 -22.26 6.86
CA GLY A 29 -36.82 -21.98 7.80
C GLY A 29 -38.16 -21.76 7.10
N ILE A 30 -38.18 -20.91 6.06
CA ILE A 30 -39.38 -20.63 5.27
C ILE A 30 -39.78 -21.87 4.46
N ALA A 31 -38.84 -22.56 3.80
CA ALA A 31 -39.13 -23.77 3.04
C ALA A 31 -39.69 -24.89 3.94
N GLY A 32 -39.09 -25.09 5.11
CA GLY A 32 -39.59 -26.04 6.11
C GLY A 32 -40.98 -25.67 6.63
N LEU A 33 -41.24 -24.38 6.86
CA LEU A 33 -42.55 -23.89 7.27
C LEU A 33 -43.61 -24.09 6.17
N VAL A 34 -43.30 -23.74 4.92
CA VAL A 34 -44.19 -23.93 3.77
C VAL A 34 -44.46 -25.41 3.51
N ILE A 35 -43.42 -26.26 3.57
CA ILE A 35 -43.59 -27.71 3.43
C ILE A 35 -44.43 -28.23 4.59
N SER A 36 -44.21 -27.80 5.82
CA SER A 36 -44.98 -28.24 6.99
C SER A 36 -46.43 -27.76 6.95
N SER A 37 -46.70 -26.53 6.51
CA SER A 37 -48.05 -25.96 6.46
C SER A 37 -48.85 -26.49 5.26
N SER A 38 -48.17 -26.78 4.17
CA SER A 38 -48.79 -27.09 2.87
C SER A 38 -48.57 -28.53 2.43
N ALA A 39 -47.93 -29.38 3.26
CA ALA A 39 -47.66 -30.79 2.96
C ALA A 39 -48.92 -31.54 2.49
N ASN A 40 -50.08 -31.25 3.08
CA ASN A 40 -51.32 -31.95 2.76
C ASN A 40 -52.09 -31.34 1.58
N PHE A 41 -51.66 -30.18 1.06
CA PHE A 41 -52.34 -29.44 0.00
C PHE A 41 -51.56 -29.41 -1.31
N LEU A 42 -50.25 -29.65 -1.27
CA LEU A 42 -49.37 -29.66 -2.45
C LEU A 42 -49.44 -31.02 -3.16
N THR A 43 -49.68 -30.97 -4.47
CA THR A 43 -49.58 -32.13 -5.34
C THR A 43 -48.11 -32.53 -5.56
N THR A 44 -47.87 -33.77 -6.00
CA THR A 44 -46.50 -34.29 -6.24
C THR A 44 -45.70 -33.40 -7.21
N GLU A 45 -46.37 -32.87 -8.23
CA GLU A 45 -45.77 -32.00 -9.25
C GLU A 45 -45.38 -30.62 -8.70
N GLU A 46 -46.08 -30.11 -7.68
CA GLU A 46 -45.77 -28.84 -7.02
C GLU A 46 -44.70 -28.99 -5.94
N ARG A 47 -44.63 -30.18 -5.31
CA ARG A 47 -43.64 -30.49 -4.28
C ARG A 47 -42.24 -30.75 -4.86
N LEU A 48 -42.17 -31.31 -6.06
CA LEU A 48 -40.90 -31.60 -6.75
C LEU A 48 -40.02 -30.35 -6.90
N PRO A 49 -40.48 -29.21 -7.44
CA PRO A 49 -39.70 -27.98 -7.52
C PRO A 49 -39.16 -27.49 -6.17
N LEU A 50 -39.97 -27.59 -5.11
CA LEU A 50 -39.58 -27.23 -3.74
C LEU A 50 -38.45 -28.12 -3.21
N ILE A 51 -38.52 -29.43 -3.46
CA ILE A 51 -37.46 -30.37 -3.07
C ILE A 51 -36.18 -30.12 -3.88
N TRP A 52 -36.32 -29.92 -5.19
CA TRP A 52 -35.18 -29.60 -6.06
C TRP A 52 -34.50 -28.29 -5.64
N LEU A 53 -35.28 -27.27 -5.29
CA LEU A 53 -34.75 -26.04 -4.71
C LEU A 53 -33.99 -26.36 -3.42
N LEU A 54 -34.57 -27.11 -2.48
CA LEU A 54 -33.95 -27.41 -1.19
C LEU A 54 -32.66 -28.25 -1.30
N VAL A 55 -32.56 -29.10 -2.32
CA VAL A 55 -31.41 -30.00 -2.53
C VAL A 55 -30.33 -29.34 -3.39
N ILE A 56 -30.67 -28.66 -4.48
CA ILE A 56 -29.69 -28.05 -5.41
C ILE A 56 -29.14 -26.74 -4.88
N PHE A 57 -29.98 -25.93 -4.24
CA PHE A 57 -29.61 -24.59 -3.81
C PHE A 57 -28.33 -24.55 -2.96
N PRO A 58 -28.10 -25.45 -1.98
CA PRO A 58 -26.85 -25.46 -1.21
C PRO A 58 -25.61 -25.73 -2.06
N PHE A 59 -25.70 -26.65 -3.02
CA PHE A 59 -24.56 -26.97 -3.90
C PHE A 59 -24.27 -25.82 -4.86
N LEU A 60 -25.31 -25.16 -5.37
CA LEU A 60 -25.17 -23.98 -6.23
C LEU A 60 -24.56 -22.80 -5.47
N VAL A 61 -25.04 -22.52 -4.26
CA VAL A 61 -24.48 -21.49 -3.38
C VAL A 61 -23.04 -21.81 -3.01
N LEU A 62 -22.74 -23.07 -2.66
CA LEU A 62 -21.38 -23.51 -2.35
C LEU A 62 -20.44 -23.35 -3.57
N PHE A 63 -20.90 -23.70 -4.77
CA PHE A 63 -20.11 -23.58 -5.99
C PHE A 63 -19.82 -22.13 -6.35
N VAL A 64 -20.84 -21.26 -6.32
CA VAL A 64 -20.69 -19.82 -6.56
C VAL A 64 -19.77 -19.20 -5.50
N PHE A 65 -19.92 -19.61 -4.25
CA PHE A 65 -19.07 -19.12 -3.16
C PHE A 65 -17.61 -19.59 -3.32
N ALA A 66 -17.38 -20.87 -3.61
CA ALA A 66 -16.04 -21.42 -3.86
C ALA A 66 -15.38 -20.73 -5.06
N TRP A 67 -16.13 -20.47 -6.14
CA TRP A 67 -15.66 -19.68 -7.27
C TRP A 67 -15.29 -18.26 -6.82
N LEU A 68 -16.19 -17.54 -6.15
CA LEU A 68 -15.95 -16.16 -5.70
C LEU A 68 -14.75 -16.05 -4.77
N VAL A 69 -14.59 -16.98 -3.83
CA VAL A 69 -13.43 -17.02 -2.93
C VAL A 69 -12.15 -17.33 -3.72
N SER A 70 -12.21 -18.22 -4.71
CA SER A 70 -11.04 -18.56 -5.53
C SER A 70 -10.60 -17.43 -6.46
N GLN A 71 -11.50 -16.58 -6.93
CA GLN A 71 -11.19 -15.50 -7.89
C GLN A 71 -11.09 -14.09 -7.25
N HIS A 72 -11.65 -13.89 -6.05
CA HIS A 72 -11.75 -12.57 -5.40
C HIS A 72 -11.47 -12.59 -3.88
N HIS A 73 -10.56 -13.45 -3.41
CA HIS A 73 -10.18 -13.58 -1.98
C HIS A 73 -9.87 -12.25 -1.27
N THR A 74 -9.50 -11.21 -2.01
CA THR A 74 -9.17 -9.87 -1.52
C THR A 74 -10.35 -9.06 -0.97
N LYS A 75 -11.57 -9.31 -1.48
CA LYS A 75 -12.76 -8.48 -1.19
C LYS A 75 -13.75 -9.09 -0.18
N LEU A 76 -13.51 -10.32 0.28
CA LEU A 76 -14.49 -11.09 1.06
C LEU A 76 -14.35 -10.99 2.58
N TYR A 77 -13.29 -10.36 3.09
CA TYR A 77 -13.07 -10.21 4.52
C TYR A 77 -13.24 -8.75 4.92
N ALA A 78 -14.09 -8.50 5.91
CA ALA A 78 -14.14 -7.19 6.54
C ALA A 78 -12.83 -6.98 7.32
N PRO A 79 -12.37 -5.73 7.56
CA PRO A 79 -11.16 -5.46 8.34
C PRO A 79 -11.15 -6.18 9.70
N LYS A 80 -12.34 -6.38 10.30
CA LYS A 80 -12.55 -7.10 11.57
C LYS A 80 -12.32 -8.61 11.52
N ASP A 81 -12.32 -9.23 10.33
CA ASP A 81 -12.12 -10.67 10.17
C ASP A 81 -10.63 -11.06 10.07
N PHE A 82 -9.75 -10.07 9.97
CA PHE A 82 -8.31 -10.28 10.01
C PHE A 82 -7.82 -10.27 11.46
N VAL A 83 -6.97 -11.24 11.80
CA VAL A 83 -6.35 -11.37 13.12
C VAL A 83 -5.51 -10.12 13.48
N SER A 84 -5.06 -9.36 12.48
CA SER A 84 -4.39 -8.07 12.62
C SER A 84 -4.61 -7.16 11.42
N ASP A 85 -4.59 -5.85 11.65
CA ASP A 85 -4.71 -4.82 10.59
C ASP A 85 -3.67 -4.99 9.47
N GLU A 86 -2.51 -5.58 9.79
CA GLU A 86 -1.45 -5.86 8.81
C GLU A 86 -1.83 -6.95 7.80
N ALA A 87 -2.59 -7.96 8.22
CA ALA A 87 -3.05 -9.02 7.32
C ALA A 87 -4.12 -8.50 6.34
N PHE A 88 -4.96 -7.57 6.78
CA PHE A 88 -5.92 -6.85 5.93
C PHE A 88 -5.21 -5.99 4.87
N LEU A 89 -4.21 -5.21 5.29
CA LEU A 89 -3.45 -4.34 4.39
C LEU A 89 -2.57 -5.09 3.38
N ARG A 90 -2.18 -6.34 3.66
CA ARG A 90 -1.48 -7.21 2.72
C ARG A 90 -2.40 -7.89 1.72
N ALA A 91 -3.67 -8.09 2.07
CA ALA A 91 -4.65 -8.63 1.14
C ALA A 91 -4.94 -7.59 0.05
N LEU A 92 -5.25 -6.34 0.39
CA LEU A 92 -5.68 -5.29 -0.57
C LEU A 92 -4.73 -5.09 -1.76
N THR A 93 -5.30 -4.97 -2.96
CA THR A 93 -4.53 -4.59 -4.16
C THR A 93 -4.03 -3.14 -4.05
N PRO A 94 -2.92 -2.77 -4.73
CA PRO A 94 -2.35 -1.42 -4.66
C PRO A 94 -3.37 -0.31 -4.96
N THR A 95 -4.29 -0.57 -5.88
CA THR A 95 -5.37 0.32 -6.31
C THR A 95 -6.43 0.52 -5.21
N GLU A 96 -6.80 -0.55 -4.49
CA GLU A 96 -7.79 -0.48 -3.40
C GLU A 96 -7.23 0.24 -2.16
N LYS A 97 -5.92 0.14 -1.92
CA LYS A 97 -5.23 0.92 -0.89
C LYS A 97 -5.33 2.43 -1.15
N GLN A 98 -5.20 2.86 -2.41
CA GLN A 98 -5.30 4.27 -2.79
C GLN A 98 -6.72 4.80 -2.64
N VAL A 99 -7.75 4.01 -2.98
CA VAL A 99 -9.15 4.40 -2.84
C VAL A 99 -9.53 4.56 -1.36
N LYS A 100 -9.13 3.63 -0.49
CA LYS A 100 -9.39 3.77 0.95
C LYS A 100 -8.66 4.95 1.58
N GLN A 101 -7.43 5.21 1.16
CA GLN A 101 -6.70 6.40 1.59
C GLN A 101 -7.40 7.68 1.14
N GLN A 102 -7.96 7.72 -0.07
CA GLN A 102 -8.73 8.86 -0.56
C GLN A 102 -10.07 9.04 0.19
N GLU A 103 -10.75 7.95 0.54
CA GLU A 103 -11.99 8.00 1.34
C GLU A 103 -11.74 8.47 2.79
N GLU A 104 -10.62 8.07 3.40
CA GLU A 104 -10.20 8.59 4.71
C GLU A 104 -9.86 10.08 4.63
N ILE A 105 -9.15 10.52 3.59
CA ILE A 105 -8.85 11.95 3.35
C ILE A 105 -10.14 12.75 3.15
N ALA A 106 -11.10 12.25 2.36
CA ALA A 106 -12.38 12.92 2.14
C ALA A 106 -13.22 13.07 3.42
N LYS A 107 -13.21 12.05 4.30
CA LYS A 107 -13.84 12.14 5.63
C LYS A 107 -13.17 13.17 6.53
N PHE A 108 -11.84 13.24 6.52
CA PHE A 108 -11.11 14.28 7.24
C PHE A 108 -11.36 15.68 6.67
N GLU A 109 -11.55 15.80 5.35
CA GLU A 109 -11.89 17.06 4.68
C GLU A 109 -13.30 17.55 5.04
N GLU A 110 -14.30 16.66 5.10
CA GLU A 110 -15.66 16.99 5.54
C GLU A 110 -15.68 17.51 7.00
N ASP A 111 -14.97 16.84 7.91
CA ASP A 111 -14.84 17.27 9.31
C ASP A 111 -14.07 18.60 9.46
N SER A 112 -13.18 18.93 8.51
CA SER A 112 -12.37 20.16 8.53
C SER A 112 -13.02 21.38 7.87
N SER A 113 -14.17 21.21 7.20
CA SER A 113 -14.83 22.26 6.41
C SER A 113 -15.54 23.36 7.24
N SER A 114 -15.43 23.34 8.57
CA SER A 114 -16.07 24.31 9.47
C SER A 114 -15.25 25.59 9.77
N SER A 115 -14.03 25.74 9.25
CA SER A 115 -13.26 26.98 9.50
C SER A 115 -12.25 27.26 8.40
N SER A 116 -12.62 28.17 7.50
CA SER A 116 -11.76 28.71 6.44
C SER A 116 -11.05 29.98 6.92
N SER A 117 -9.73 30.02 6.79
CA SER A 117 -9.00 31.23 6.40
C SER A 117 -7.65 30.88 5.78
N MET A 118 -7.37 31.49 4.63
CA MET A 118 -6.13 31.35 3.88
C MET A 118 -4.92 31.77 4.73
N ASN A 119 -3.96 30.86 4.85
CA ASN A 119 -2.54 31.15 5.01
C ASN A 119 -1.77 30.03 4.31
N PHE A 120 -0.73 30.37 3.53
CA PHE A 120 0.21 29.40 2.99
C PHE A 120 0.77 28.60 4.17
N THR A 121 0.33 27.35 4.31
CA THR A 121 0.71 26.50 5.43
C THR A 121 1.54 25.36 4.87
N VAL A 122 2.85 25.45 5.12
CA VAL A 122 3.77 24.30 5.08
C VAL A 122 3.18 23.26 6.02
N THR A 123 2.56 22.23 5.47
CA THR A 123 2.06 21.10 6.24
C THR A 123 3.11 20.00 6.19
N THR A 124 3.82 19.82 7.30
CA THR A 124 4.58 18.61 7.58
C THR A 124 3.59 17.46 7.82
N PRO A 125 3.62 16.38 7.01
CA PRO A 125 2.83 15.21 7.32
C PRO A 125 3.44 14.48 8.52
N LYS A 126 2.67 14.46 9.60
CA LYS A 126 2.90 13.66 10.80
C LYS A 126 2.77 12.17 10.45
N ASN A 127 3.90 11.48 10.51
CA ASN A 127 4.10 10.07 10.82
C ASN A 127 2.92 9.12 10.53
N THR A 128 2.95 8.43 9.39
CA THR A 128 2.18 7.19 9.19
C THR A 128 3.04 6.02 9.70
N SER A 129 2.65 5.52 10.88
CA SER A 129 3.24 4.38 11.58
C SER A 129 3.25 3.12 10.69
N ARG A 130 4.45 2.71 10.25
CA ARG A 130 4.71 1.38 9.66
C ARG A 130 5.54 0.53 10.66
N PRO A 131 5.65 -0.80 10.46
CA PRO A 131 5.92 -1.76 11.55
C PRO A 131 7.33 -1.69 12.15
N VAL A 132 7.37 -1.73 13.48
CA VAL A 132 8.38 -1.16 14.39
C VAL A 132 9.79 -1.80 14.35
N GLY A 133 9.97 -3.00 13.77
CA GLY A 133 11.27 -3.70 13.81
C GLY A 133 12.16 -3.54 12.57
N VAL A 134 11.58 -3.63 11.38
CA VAL A 134 12.33 -3.52 10.11
C VAL A 134 12.33 -2.06 9.61
N MET A 135 11.34 -1.26 10.01
CA MET A 135 11.22 0.13 9.60
C MET A 135 12.22 1.06 10.31
N TYR A 136 12.67 0.72 11.53
CA TYR A 136 13.61 1.57 12.25
C TYR A 136 14.91 1.75 11.46
N ASP A 137 15.50 0.65 10.98
CA ASP A 137 16.75 0.73 10.22
C ASP A 137 16.59 1.45 8.88
N TYR A 138 15.44 1.30 8.22
CA TYR A 138 15.16 2.00 6.95
C TYR A 138 14.98 3.50 7.16
N GLY A 139 14.14 3.92 8.12
CA GLY A 139 13.93 5.33 8.43
C GLY A 139 15.19 5.98 9.00
N LEU A 140 15.91 5.26 9.87
CA LEU A 140 17.20 5.70 10.38
C LEU A 140 18.23 5.84 9.25
N ALA A 141 18.29 4.88 8.31
CA ALA A 141 19.19 4.99 7.16
C ALA A 141 18.87 6.21 6.28
N GLU A 142 17.59 6.51 6.07
CA GLU A 142 17.15 7.72 5.36
C GLU A 142 17.59 8.99 6.10
N ASP A 143 17.25 9.10 7.38
CA ASP A 143 17.58 10.27 8.21
C ASP A 143 19.10 10.50 8.27
N LEU A 144 19.87 9.45 8.53
CA LEU A 144 21.34 9.52 8.59
C LEU A 144 21.96 9.85 7.24
N ALA A 145 21.45 9.27 6.14
CA ALA A 145 21.97 9.56 4.80
C ALA A 145 21.70 11.02 4.41
N ILE A 146 20.49 11.53 4.68
CA ILE A 146 20.15 12.92 4.39
C ILE A 146 20.94 13.88 5.30
N ALA A 147 21.10 13.57 6.59
CA ALA A 147 21.93 14.35 7.49
C ALA A 147 23.38 14.43 7.01
N HIS A 148 23.94 13.29 6.59
CA HIS A 148 25.28 13.22 6.01
C HIS A 148 25.40 14.06 4.72
N LEU A 149 24.42 13.99 3.82
CA LEU A 149 24.43 14.79 2.59
C LEU A 149 24.32 16.29 2.87
N LYS A 150 23.47 16.70 3.82
CA LYS A 150 23.35 18.10 4.26
C LYS A 150 24.68 18.62 4.77
N SER A 151 25.38 17.86 5.63
CA SER A 151 26.65 18.29 6.21
C SER A 151 27.78 18.33 5.17
N THR A 152 27.87 17.31 4.31
CA THR A 152 29.00 17.14 3.40
C THR A 152 28.89 18.03 2.17
N GLN A 153 27.68 18.28 1.68
CA GLN A 153 27.44 19.06 0.46
C GLN A 153 26.95 20.49 0.72
N ASN A 154 26.75 20.87 1.99
CA ASN A 154 26.19 22.17 2.40
C ASN A 154 24.87 22.50 1.66
N LEU A 155 24.03 21.49 1.46
CA LEU A 155 22.75 21.60 0.76
C LEU A 155 21.61 21.71 1.75
N ASN A 156 20.64 22.57 1.44
CA ASN A 156 19.36 22.57 2.14
C ASN A 156 18.43 21.53 1.50
N ILE A 157 18.37 20.34 2.11
CA ILE A 157 17.54 19.23 1.63
C ILE A 157 16.23 19.17 2.45
N LEU A 158 15.10 19.35 1.76
CA LEU A 158 13.76 19.12 2.30
C LEU A 158 13.44 17.63 2.21
N GLN A 159 13.09 16.99 3.33
CA GLN A 159 12.80 15.56 3.37
C GLN A 159 11.34 15.26 3.05
N ASN A 160 11.06 14.06 2.55
CA ASN A 160 9.71 13.50 2.39
C ASN A 160 8.77 14.43 1.61
N GLN A 161 9.23 14.91 0.45
CA GLN A 161 8.52 15.89 -0.36
C GLN A 161 7.72 15.23 -1.48
N GLU A 162 6.51 15.73 -1.73
CA GLU A 162 5.73 15.43 -2.92
C GLU A 162 5.72 16.65 -3.85
N ILE A 163 6.19 16.47 -5.07
CA ILE A 163 6.18 17.50 -6.11
C ILE A 163 4.99 17.25 -7.03
N ARG A 164 4.17 18.29 -7.27
CA ARG A 164 2.96 18.19 -8.08
C ARG A 164 3.00 19.16 -9.26
N ARG A 165 2.64 18.67 -10.45
CA ARG A 165 2.51 19.49 -11.67
C ARG A 165 1.38 18.95 -12.53
N GLY A 166 0.25 19.66 -12.54
CA GLY A 166 -0.99 19.12 -13.13
C GLY A 166 -1.38 17.82 -12.43
N ASP A 167 -1.60 16.76 -13.21
CA ASP A 167 -1.94 15.44 -12.69
C ASP A 167 -0.71 14.61 -12.28
N GLN A 168 0.51 15.07 -12.60
CA GLN A 168 1.73 14.36 -12.23
C GLN A 168 2.11 14.66 -10.78
N ARG A 169 2.43 13.60 -10.04
CA ARG A 169 2.90 13.66 -8.66
C ARG A 169 4.11 12.75 -8.53
N ILE A 170 5.18 13.25 -7.93
CA ILE A 170 6.37 12.46 -7.63
C ILE A 170 6.73 12.66 -6.16
N GLN A 171 6.90 11.56 -5.44
CA GLN A 171 7.37 11.55 -4.06
C GLN A 171 8.85 11.17 -4.04
N VAL A 172 9.64 11.95 -3.31
CA VAL A 172 11.08 11.78 -3.14
C VAL A 172 11.45 11.92 -1.67
N ASP A 173 12.47 11.17 -1.25
CA ASP A 173 12.92 11.15 0.14
C ASP A 173 13.64 12.45 0.52
N GLY A 174 14.33 13.06 -0.44
CA GLY A 174 14.93 14.38 -0.31
C GLY A 174 14.77 15.25 -1.54
N LEU A 175 14.66 16.56 -1.34
CA LEU A 175 14.58 17.54 -2.40
C LEU A 175 15.44 18.76 -2.06
N ALA A 176 16.36 19.12 -2.95
CA ALA A 176 17.09 20.36 -2.89
C ALA A 176 16.81 21.19 -4.15
N VAL A 177 16.62 22.49 -3.95
CA VAL A 177 16.42 23.45 -5.03
C VAL A 177 17.57 24.45 -4.98
N SER A 178 18.31 24.56 -6.08
CA SER A 178 19.24 25.66 -6.32
C SER A 178 18.72 26.51 -7.49
N GLU A 179 19.33 27.69 -7.71
CA GLU A 179 18.81 28.75 -8.61
C GLU A 179 18.36 28.25 -9.99
N ASN A 180 18.95 27.18 -10.52
CA ASN A 180 18.54 26.59 -11.80
C ASN A 180 18.57 25.06 -11.83
N MET A 181 18.59 24.39 -10.67
CA MET A 181 18.66 22.94 -10.60
C MET A 181 17.78 22.36 -9.50
N LEU A 182 16.88 21.46 -9.90
CA LEU A 182 16.09 20.62 -9.02
C LEU A 182 16.84 19.30 -8.80
N THR A 183 17.27 19.05 -7.56
CA THR A 183 17.96 17.81 -7.19
C THR A 183 17.05 16.99 -6.28
N ALA A 184 16.55 15.87 -6.81
CA ALA A 184 15.82 14.90 -6.01
C ALA A 184 16.80 13.86 -5.46
N PHE A 185 16.54 13.38 -4.25
CA PHE A 185 17.28 12.32 -3.58
C PHE A 185 16.34 11.17 -3.30
N GLU A 186 16.76 9.97 -3.66
CA GLU A 186 16.09 8.73 -3.27
C GLU A 186 17.07 7.90 -2.45
N VAL A 187 16.69 7.56 -1.22
CA VAL A 187 17.52 6.81 -0.29
C VAL A 187 17.03 5.38 -0.19
N GLN A 188 17.97 4.44 -0.22
CA GLN A 188 17.60 3.05 -0.20
C GLN A 188 18.59 2.21 0.59
N LEU A 189 18.11 1.63 1.69
CA LEU A 189 18.87 0.66 2.48
C LEU A 189 18.91 -0.71 1.78
N MET A 190 20.12 -1.24 1.66
CA MET A 190 20.46 -2.56 1.18
C MET A 190 21.16 -3.35 2.29
N LYS A 191 20.63 -4.52 2.63
CA LYS A 191 21.19 -5.41 3.64
C LYS A 191 21.75 -6.68 3.00
N GLY A 192 23.04 -6.95 3.18
CA GLY A 192 23.72 -8.23 2.95
C GLY A 192 23.29 -9.03 1.70
N GLU A 193 23.07 -10.34 1.88
CA GLU A 193 22.81 -11.35 0.82
C GLU A 193 21.65 -11.00 -0.15
N TYR A 194 20.83 -9.99 0.17
CA TYR A 194 19.68 -9.56 -0.62
C TYR A 194 19.97 -8.47 -1.64
N ILE A 195 21.21 -7.94 -1.71
CA ILE A 195 21.61 -6.94 -2.72
C ILE A 195 21.25 -7.43 -4.13
N ASN A 196 21.49 -8.70 -4.47
CA ASN A 196 21.33 -9.18 -5.84
C ASN A 196 19.87 -9.38 -6.30
N LYS A 197 18.99 -9.85 -5.40
CA LYS A 197 17.64 -10.29 -5.79
C LYS A 197 16.73 -9.13 -6.19
N ASN A 198 16.98 -7.94 -5.64
CA ASN A 198 16.09 -6.79 -5.80
C ASN A 198 16.72 -5.59 -6.51
N LEU A 199 18.04 -5.59 -6.79
CA LEU A 199 18.72 -4.42 -7.36
C LEU A 199 18.13 -4.00 -8.71
N ARG A 200 17.82 -4.95 -9.61
CA ARG A 200 17.24 -4.61 -10.93
C ARG A 200 15.88 -3.92 -10.82
N ASN A 201 14.99 -4.45 -9.99
CA ASN A 201 13.66 -3.87 -9.80
C ASN A 201 13.78 -2.48 -9.17
N ARG A 202 14.67 -2.35 -8.18
CA ARG A 202 15.00 -1.07 -7.54
C ARG A 202 15.54 -0.07 -8.55
N MET A 203 16.49 -0.45 -9.40
CA MET A 203 16.98 0.41 -10.48
C MET A 203 15.81 0.85 -11.36
N ALA A 204 14.97 -0.07 -11.84
CA ALA A 204 13.82 0.26 -12.68
C ALA A 204 12.90 1.32 -12.04
N ASP A 205 12.63 1.21 -10.74
CA ASP A 205 11.88 2.22 -9.98
C ASP A 205 12.57 3.59 -9.99
N ILE A 206 13.91 3.61 -9.86
CA ILE A 206 14.72 4.85 -9.95
C ILE A 206 14.63 5.48 -11.35
N ALA A 207 14.73 4.74 -12.45
CA ALA A 207 14.55 5.39 -13.77
C ALA A 207 13.12 5.87 -13.96
N TYR A 208 12.14 5.14 -13.47
CA TYR A 208 10.76 5.60 -13.55
C TYR A 208 10.55 6.92 -12.81
N LYS A 209 11.15 7.06 -11.61
CA LYS A 209 11.20 8.35 -10.89
C LYS A 209 11.98 9.43 -11.65
N ALA A 210 13.13 9.09 -12.22
CA ALA A 210 13.93 10.04 -13.01
C ALA A 210 13.16 10.55 -14.24
N MET A 211 12.42 9.66 -14.93
CA MET A 211 11.57 10.01 -16.06
C MET A 211 10.41 10.92 -15.63
N GLN A 212 9.78 10.66 -14.49
CA GLN A 212 8.76 11.55 -13.94
C GLN A 212 9.36 12.92 -13.61
N LEU A 213 10.53 12.97 -12.99
CA LEU A 213 11.24 14.20 -12.66
C LEU A 213 11.55 15.05 -13.91
N ALA A 214 11.82 14.40 -15.04
CA ALA A 214 12.03 15.07 -16.33
C ALA A 214 10.85 15.98 -16.71
N ALA A 215 9.62 15.57 -16.38
CA ALA A 215 8.42 16.35 -16.68
C ALA A 215 8.31 17.64 -15.83
N PHE A 216 9.02 17.70 -14.70
CA PHE A 216 9.14 18.90 -13.86
C PHE A 216 10.25 19.84 -14.36
N SER A 217 11.14 19.37 -15.24
CA SER A 217 12.35 20.08 -15.70
C SER A 217 12.12 21.17 -16.77
N LYS A 218 10.88 21.50 -17.19
CA LYS A 218 10.64 22.45 -18.30
C LYS A 218 11.38 23.81 -18.16
N ASN A 219 11.57 24.31 -16.95
CA ASN A 219 12.16 25.64 -16.69
C ASN A 219 13.47 25.58 -15.88
N SER A 220 13.93 24.39 -15.48
CA SER A 220 15.11 24.20 -14.64
C SER A 220 15.71 22.82 -14.90
N LYS A 221 17.03 22.66 -14.77
CA LYS A 221 17.65 21.33 -14.94
C LYS A 221 17.24 20.42 -13.80
N ALA A 222 16.83 19.19 -14.09
CA ALA A 222 16.56 18.19 -13.07
C ALA A 222 17.70 17.17 -12.99
N LYS A 223 17.97 16.68 -11.77
CA LYS A 223 18.89 15.59 -11.49
C LYS A 223 18.31 14.71 -10.39
N LEU A 224 18.50 13.40 -10.51
CA LEU A 224 18.19 12.44 -9.45
C LEU A 224 19.49 11.93 -8.83
N VAL A 225 19.58 11.94 -7.51
CA VAL A 225 20.68 11.34 -6.75
C VAL A 225 20.14 10.10 -6.08
N TYR A 226 20.61 8.94 -6.51
CA TYR A 226 20.31 7.67 -5.90
C TYR A 226 21.32 7.38 -4.80
N VAL A 227 20.85 7.28 -3.57
CA VAL A 227 21.67 7.07 -2.38
C VAL A 227 21.47 5.63 -1.91
N ALA A 228 22.42 4.77 -2.23
CA ALA A 228 22.42 3.38 -1.77
C ALA A 228 23.18 3.29 -0.44
N VAL A 229 22.42 3.09 0.64
CA VAL A 229 22.96 2.85 1.98
C VAL A 229 23.14 1.34 2.13
N VAL A 230 24.35 0.88 2.38
CA VAL A 230 24.70 -0.54 2.42
C VAL A 230 25.18 -0.91 3.82
N ASP A 231 24.55 -1.93 4.39
CA ASP A 231 25.00 -2.57 5.61
C ASP A 231 26.18 -3.50 5.31
N GLY A 232 27.37 -3.15 5.79
CA GLY A 232 28.65 -3.83 5.49
C GLY A 232 29.20 -3.55 4.09
N LEU A 233 29.49 -2.28 3.77
CA LEU A 233 29.97 -1.90 2.44
C LEU A 233 31.42 -2.38 2.24
N SER A 234 31.61 -3.34 1.32
CA SER A 234 32.93 -3.80 0.88
C SER A 234 33.25 -3.29 -0.53
N LYS A 235 34.54 -3.23 -0.90
CA LYS A 235 34.97 -2.83 -2.24
C LYS A 235 34.34 -3.68 -3.35
N GLU A 236 34.15 -4.97 -3.10
CA GLU A 236 33.50 -5.88 -4.05
C GLU A 236 32.02 -5.52 -4.27
N ILE A 237 31.31 -5.16 -3.19
CA ILE A 237 29.91 -4.71 -3.26
C ILE A 237 29.81 -3.36 -3.96
N GLU A 238 30.71 -2.43 -3.64
CA GLU A 238 30.80 -1.11 -4.25
C GLU A 238 30.98 -1.20 -5.77
N GLU A 239 31.96 -1.97 -6.23
CA GLU A 239 32.23 -2.17 -7.66
C GLU A 239 31.03 -2.81 -8.36
N LYS A 240 30.39 -3.79 -7.72
CA LYS A 240 29.23 -4.49 -8.27
C LYS A 240 28.01 -3.59 -8.42
N ILE A 241 27.71 -2.76 -7.42
CA ILE A 241 26.59 -1.80 -7.50
C ILE A 241 26.90 -0.75 -8.56
N SER A 242 28.13 -0.22 -8.58
CA SER A 242 28.55 0.80 -9.53
C SER A 242 28.47 0.31 -10.98
N ASN A 243 28.96 -0.88 -11.28
CA ASN A 243 28.92 -1.46 -12.63
C ASN A 243 27.47 -1.62 -13.14
N ARG A 244 26.56 -2.13 -12.30
CA ARG A 244 25.14 -2.27 -12.66
C ARG A 244 24.42 -0.93 -12.77
N PHE A 245 24.78 0.01 -11.90
CA PHE A 245 24.22 1.36 -11.95
C PHE A 245 24.63 2.09 -13.22
N GLN A 246 25.88 1.95 -13.67
CA GLN A 246 26.38 2.60 -14.88
C GLN A 246 25.66 2.12 -16.15
N GLU A 247 25.41 0.81 -16.25
CA GLU A 247 24.58 0.25 -17.33
C GLU A 247 23.21 0.93 -17.37
N PHE A 248 22.61 1.15 -16.21
CA PHE A 248 21.28 1.70 -16.06
C PHE A 248 21.20 3.22 -16.26
N SER A 249 22.11 3.98 -15.65
CA SER A 249 22.10 5.44 -15.67
C SER A 249 22.35 6.00 -17.07
N SER A 250 23.10 5.27 -17.90
CA SER A 250 23.38 5.65 -19.30
C SER A 250 22.13 5.71 -20.18
N ALA A 251 21.05 5.02 -19.81
CA ALA A 251 19.78 4.99 -20.55
C ALA A 251 18.78 6.06 -20.09
N SER A 252 19.08 6.83 -19.04
CA SER A 252 18.14 7.80 -18.45
C SER A 252 18.21 9.16 -19.13
N VAL A 253 17.04 9.77 -19.35
CA VAL A 253 16.89 11.14 -19.89
C VAL A 253 17.33 12.20 -18.87
N VAL A 254 17.14 11.92 -17.57
CA VAL A 254 17.58 12.78 -16.47
C VAL A 254 18.88 12.20 -15.90
N PRO A 255 19.91 13.02 -15.67
CA PRO A 255 21.14 12.54 -15.04
C PRO A 255 20.83 11.89 -13.68
N ILE A 256 21.29 10.65 -13.51
CA ILE A 256 21.19 9.92 -12.25
C ILE A 256 22.60 9.75 -11.69
N GLU A 257 22.85 10.29 -10.50
CA GLU A 257 24.12 10.09 -9.78
C GLU A 257 23.95 9.03 -8.70
N LEU A 258 24.97 8.20 -8.51
CA LEU A 258 25.03 7.21 -7.44
C LEU A 258 25.88 7.74 -6.30
N VAL A 259 25.35 7.67 -5.08
CA VAL A 259 26.09 7.86 -3.84
C VAL A 259 25.99 6.56 -3.04
N LEU A 260 27.14 6.01 -2.68
CA LEU A 260 27.24 4.82 -1.84
C LEU A 260 27.65 5.24 -0.43
N LEU A 261 26.87 4.80 0.56
CA LEU A 261 27.12 5.07 1.97
C LEU A 261 27.16 3.76 2.73
N ASP A 262 28.15 3.61 3.61
CA ASP A 262 28.17 2.53 4.58
C ASP A 262 27.27 2.89 5.76
N PHE A 263 26.32 2.00 6.10
CA PHE A 263 25.33 2.24 7.14
C PHE A 263 25.96 2.41 8.53
N ASP A 264 26.96 1.60 8.87
CA ASP A 264 27.63 1.67 10.16
C ASP A 264 28.49 2.94 10.27
N ALA A 265 29.15 3.33 9.18
CA ALA A 265 29.97 4.54 9.15
C ALA A 265 29.11 5.81 9.33
N ILE A 266 27.97 5.93 8.63
CA ILE A 266 27.09 7.08 8.80
C ILE A 266 26.40 7.09 10.16
N LYS A 267 26.12 5.92 10.73
CA LYS A 267 25.59 5.79 12.10
C LYS A 267 26.60 6.23 13.16
N GLN A 268 27.89 5.94 12.99
CA GLN A 268 28.92 6.45 13.92
C GLN A 268 29.11 7.97 13.81
N THR A 269 28.92 8.53 12.61
CA THR A 269 29.14 9.95 12.34
C THR A 269 27.97 10.82 12.79
N HIS A 270 26.73 10.33 12.63
CA HIS A 270 25.50 11.12 12.82
C HIS A 270 24.48 10.48 13.78
N GLY A 271 24.69 9.23 14.20
CA GLY A 271 23.86 8.54 15.17
C GLY A 271 24.39 8.76 16.58
N ALA A 272 23.60 9.43 17.43
CA ALA A 272 23.77 9.44 18.87
C ALA A 272 23.12 8.20 19.50
#